data_AF-A0A941EUA6-F1
#
_entry.id   AF-A0A941EUA6-F1
#
_cell.length_a   1.000
_cell.length_b   1.000
_cell.length_c   1.000
_cell.angle_alpha   90.00
_cell.angle_beta   90.00
_cell.angle_gamma   90.00
#
_symmetry.space_group_name_H-M   'P 1'
#
loop_
_entity.id
_entity.type
_entity.pdbx_description
1 polymer ?
#
loop_
_entity_poly.entity_id
_entity_poly.type
_entity_poly.pdbx_seq_one_letter_code
_entity_poly.pdbx_strand_id
1 'polypeptide(L)' 'MIFIDFVHLKIRDGQVANPPIYTALAVTCDGMREILRLWVGDGGEGAKYWMHGQLF' A
#
# COMPACT_ATOMS: atom_id res chain seq x y z
N MET A 1 -11.19 7.17 10.31
CA MET A 1 -9.81 7.60 9.97
C MET A 1 -9.19 6.55 9.04
N ILE A 2 -8.36 6.94 8.08
CA ILE A 2 -7.64 6.01 7.19
C ILE A 2 -6.14 6.24 7.38
N PHE A 3 -5.40 5.14 7.54
CA PHE A 3 -3.95 5.12 7.57
C PHE A 3 -3.41 4.41 6.35
N ILE A 4 -2.34 4.97 5.79
CA ILE A 4 -1.56 4.35 4.70
C ILE A 4 -0.16 4.10 5.23
N ASP A 5 0.33 2.88 5.02
CA ASP A 5 1.69 2.48 5.36
C ASP A 5 2.25 1.56 4.25
N PHE A 6 3.55 1.31 4.27
CA PHE A 6 4.17 0.33 3.38
C PHE A 6 5.31 -0.44 4.02
N VAL A 7 5.53 -1.64 3.50
CA VAL A 7 6.71 -2.46 3.81
C VAL A 7 7.33 -2.97 2.53
N HIS A 8 8.66 -2.91 2.44
CA HIS A 8 9.40 -3.53 1.35
C HIS A 8 9.57 -5.02 1.63
N LEU A 9 9.11 -5.86 0.70
CA LEU A 9 9.26 -7.32 0.78
C LEU A 9 10.06 -7.82 -0.41
N LYS A 10 11.00 -8.74 -0.18
CA LYS A 10 11.63 -9.48 -1.27
C LYS A 10 10.65 -10.50 -1.83
N ILE A 11 10.19 -10.28 -3.05
CA ILE A 11 9.26 -11.17 -3.76
C ILE A 11 9.99 -11.78 -4.95
N ARG A 12 9.84 -13.08 -5.14
CA ARG A 12 10.41 -13.80 -6.28
C ARG A 12 9.29 -14.27 -7.20
N ASP A 13 9.27 -13.71 -8.40
CA ASP A 13 8.47 -14.18 -9.53
C ASP A 13 9.36 -14.16 -10.78
N GLY A 14 10.10 -15.25 -10.98
CA GLY A 14 11.25 -15.31 -11.89
C GLY A 14 12.50 -14.66 -11.28
N GLN A 15 12.57 -13.32 -11.31
CA GLN A 15 13.63 -12.54 -10.67
C GLN A 15 13.21 -12.07 -9.27
N VAL A 16 14.17 -11.85 -8.38
CA VAL A 16 13.89 -11.29 -7.05
C VAL A 16 13.78 -9.77 -7.18
N ALA A 17 12.62 -9.24 -6.83
CA ALA A 17 12.37 -7.81 -6.70
C ALA A 17 12.10 -7.46 -5.23
N ASN A 18 12.19 -6.17 -4.90
CA ASN A 18 11.86 -5.66 -3.57
C ASN A 18 10.77 -4.58 -3.68
N PRO A 19 9.56 -4.92 -4.16
CA PRO A 19 8.50 -3.92 -4.29
C PRO A 19 7.97 -3.47 -2.91
N PRO A 20 7.48 -2.23 -2.79
CA PRO A 20 6.72 -1.82 -1.63
C PRO A 20 5.33 -2.48 -1.66
N ILE A 21 4.90 -3.01 -0.52
CA ILE A 21 3.53 -3.46 -0.30
C ILE A 21 2.83 -2.40 0.53
N TYR A 22 1.84 -1.75 -0.06
CA TYR A 22 1.06 -0.72 0.59
C TYR A 22 -0.16 -1.31 1.28
N THR A 23 -0.51 -0.72 2.43
CA THR A 23 -1.69 -1.10 3.22
C THR A 23 -2.59 0.11 3.43
N ALA A 24 -3.90 -0.07 3.23
CA ALA A 24 -4.91 0.87 3.66
C ALA A 24 -5.68 0.29 4.85
N LEU A 25 -5.57 0.94 6.01
CA LEU A 25 -6.23 0.56 7.24
C LEU A 25 -7.27 1.61 7.63
N ALA A 26 -8.52 1.19 7.79
CA ALA A 26 -9.57 2.01 8.38
C ALA A 26 -9.62 1.82 9.89
N VAL A 27 -9.92 2.92 10.59
CA VAL A 27 -10.42 2.90 11.97
C VAL A 27 -11.79 3.55 11.98
N THR A 28 -12.81 2.78 12.37
CA THR A 28 -14.20 3.24 12.44
C THR A 28 -14.41 4.17 13.63
N CYS A 29 -15.57 4.84 13.69
CA CYS A 29 -15.91 5.72 14.82
C CYS A 29 -15.99 4.95 16.15
N ASP A 30 -16.32 3.67 16.11
CA ASP A 30 -16.36 2.78 17.27
C ASP A 30 -14.97 2.24 17.65
N GLY A 31 -13.92 2.67 16.95
CA GLY A 31 -12.53 2.27 17.20
C GLY A 31 -12.13 0.92 16.60
N MET A 32 -12.98 0.30 15.77
CA MET A 32 -12.68 -0.97 15.12
C MET A 32 -11.69 -0.77 13.97
N ARG A 33 -10.71 -1.67 13.84
CA ARG A 33 -9.67 -1.62 12.81
C ARG A 33 -9.99 -2.61 11.71
N GLU A 34 -9.95 -2.15 10.46
CA GLU A 34 -10.27 -2.95 9.29
C GLU A 34 -9.25 -2.73 8.18
N ILE A 35 -8.68 -3.81 7.64
CA ILE A 35 -7.81 -3.73 6.46
C ILE A 35 -8.72 -3.60 5.25
N LEU A 36 -8.65 -2.45 4.60
CA LEU A 36 -9.46 -2.18 3.40
C LEU A 36 -8.79 -2.76 2.15
N ARG A 37 -7.46 -2.65 2.05
CA ARG A 37 -6.71 -3.11 0.88
C ARG A 37 -5.25 -3.37 1.20
N LEU A 38 -4.68 -4.33 0.49
CA LEU A 38 -3.25 -4.54 0.30
C LEU A 38 -2.97 -4.51 -1.19
N TRP A 39 -1.90 -3.86 -1.61
CA TRP A 39 -1.49 -3.88 -3.02
C TRP A 39 0.03 -3.76 -3.18
N VAL A 40 0.53 -4.40 -4.22
CA VAL A 40 1.94 -4.33 -4.61
C VAL A 40 2.14 -3.03 -5.38
N GLY A 41 3.09 -2.21 -4.94
CA GLY A 41 3.51 -1.02 -5.64
C GLY A 41 4.61 -1.29 -6.66
N ASP A 42 4.71 -0.41 -7.65
CA ASP A 42 5.77 -0.41 -8.66
C ASP A 42 6.98 0.49 -8.28
N GLY A 43 6.94 1.13 -7.11
CA GLY A 43 8.04 1.92 -6.54
C GLY A 43 7.93 3.44 -6.71
N GLY A 44 6.80 3.97 -7.18
CA GLY A 44 6.56 5.42 -7.17
C GLY A 44 6.26 5.97 -5.77
N GLU A 45 6.94 7.04 -5.34
CA GLU A 45 6.72 7.66 -4.01
C GLU A 45 6.40 9.18 -4.07
N GLY A 46 6.38 9.77 -5.27
CA GLY A 46 6.14 11.21 -5.44
C GLY A 46 4.67 11.63 -5.33
N ALA A 47 4.40 12.88 -4.96
CA ALA A 47 3.03 13.42 -4.85
C ALA A 47 2.18 13.22 -6.12
N LYS A 48 2.80 13.32 -7.30
CA LYS A 48 2.15 13.04 -8.58
C LYS A 48 1.71 11.58 -8.72
N TYR A 49 2.52 10.64 -8.25
CA TYR A 49 2.21 9.22 -8.28
C TYR A 49 1.01 8.89 -7.39
N TRP A 50 1.00 9.45 -6.16
CA TRP A 50 -0.13 9.31 -5.24
C TRP A 50 -1.42 9.95 -5.77
N MET A 51 -1.33 11.12 -6.43
CA MET A 51 -2.49 11.83 -6.97
C MET A 51 -3.13 11.10 -8.15
N HIS A 52 -2.34 10.48 -9.04
CA HIS A 52 -2.86 9.85 -10.25
C HIS A 52 -3.46 8.46 -10.02
N GLY A 53 -3.37 7.91 -8.81
CA GLY A 53 -4.25 6.82 -8.42
C GLY A 53 -4.18 5.58 -9.30
N GLN A 54 -2.98 5.20 -9.80
CA GLN A 54 -2.79 3.87 -10.41
C GLN A 54 -2.96 2.71 -9.38
N LEU A 55 -3.56 3.01 -8.22
CA LEU A 55 -3.69 2.16 -7.04
C LEU A 55 -5.15 2.06 -6.55
N PHE A 56 -6.12 2.59 -7.32
CA PHE A 56 -7.55 2.31 -7.12
C PHE A 56 -8.06 1.26 -8.11
#